data_AF-A0A293MJC3-F1
#
_entry.id   AF-A0A293MJC3-F1
#
_cell.length_a   1.000
_cell.length_b   1.000
_cell.length_c   1.000
_cell.angle_alpha   90.00
_cell.angle_beta   90.00
_cell.angle_gamma   90.00
#
_symmetry.space_group_name_H-M   'P 1'
#
loop_
_entity.id
_entity.type
_entity.pdbx_description
1 polymer ?
#
loop_
_entity_poly.entity_id
_entity_poly.type
_entity_poly.pdbx_seq_one_letter_code
_entity_poly.pdbx_strand_id
1 'polypeptide(L)'
;MWTQEAQAVFSTGKLASQTCCVASTTWWPENFALGAGFRAQSLLIATWDGVGYFEQKADKVNTFQVVIGSDVGDGGSYVGIFYPENGVQWIQAEAKNPSLPDPKAQAGFMAGGERGLHTLIRGSGTDQLLNLDKTSNTGVPGQWLYQVTGPHVLGPDIPSQELLETAGCGREPCPPSSSCVDYEGGACCRCNEGLFGNGRHCVSNGTAQRITGKLRGVLNDVTLSKELDFHSYVVPADGRTYTSLSRVVPTSLGSDLQADVPPDRASRDHQGAVHGHRCLQHDAHVRGGTRGGTRFPTITCARYQGLPTGLL
;
A
#
# COMPACT_ATOMS: atom_id res chain seq x y z
N MET A 1 4.30 -6.26 15.65
CA MET A 1 4.98 -5.88 14.40
C MET A 1 6.31 -6.59 14.42
N TRP A 2 6.46 -7.66 13.65
CA TRP A 2 7.71 -8.43 13.63
C TRP A 2 8.60 -7.81 12.57
N THR A 3 9.49 -6.92 12.99
CA THR A 3 10.60 -6.45 12.15
C THR A 3 11.60 -7.60 12.03
N GLN A 4 11.85 -8.09 10.81
CA GLN A 4 13.05 -8.87 10.58
C GLN A 4 14.23 -7.91 10.65
N GLU A 5 15.15 -8.16 11.56
CA GLU A 5 16.42 -7.43 11.64
C GLU A 5 17.29 -7.84 10.45
N ALA A 6 17.17 -7.08 9.35
CA ALA A 6 18.13 -7.15 8.27
C ALA A 6 19.37 -6.34 8.67
N GLN A 7 20.55 -6.97 8.61
CA GLN A 7 21.81 -6.30 8.91
C GLN A 7 22.06 -5.20 7.86
N ALA A 8 21.98 -3.94 8.28
CA ALA A 8 22.41 -2.82 7.47
C ALA A 8 23.94 -2.76 7.47
N VAL A 9 24.55 -2.73 6.29
CA VAL A 9 25.97 -2.41 6.14
C VAL A 9 26.08 -0.89 6.07
N PHE A 10 26.73 -0.31 7.08
CA PHE A 10 27.12 1.10 7.05
C PHE A 10 28.33 1.23 6.12
N SER A 11 28.10 1.67 4.88
CA SER A 11 29.18 1.84 3.92
C SER A 11 29.94 3.13 4.22
N THR A 12 31.18 3.04 4.69
CA THR A 12 32.15 4.14 4.71
C THR A 12 33.12 3.95 3.53
N GLY A 13 32.66 4.23 2.30
CA GLY A 13 33.43 3.95 1.07
C GLY A 13 33.18 4.94 -0.07
N LYS A 14 33.86 4.72 -1.21
CA LYS A 14 33.81 5.61 -2.39
C LYS A 14 32.40 5.78 -2.97
N LEU A 15 31.58 4.73 -2.94
CA LEU A 15 30.15 4.79 -3.29
C LEU A 15 29.37 5.72 -2.36
N ALA A 16 29.57 5.61 -1.05
CA ALA A 16 28.95 6.51 -0.07
C ALA A 16 29.37 7.97 -0.28
N SER A 17 30.64 8.21 -0.66
CA SER A 17 31.14 9.54 -0.99
C SER A 17 30.50 10.11 -2.25
N GLN A 18 30.26 9.31 -3.30
CA GLN A 18 29.58 9.77 -4.51
C GLN A 18 28.10 10.04 -4.26
N THR A 19 27.39 9.13 -3.59
CA THR A 19 26.01 9.31 -3.12
C THR A 19 25.88 10.60 -2.30
N CYS A 20 26.80 10.84 -1.36
CA CYS A 20 26.85 12.05 -0.53
C CYS A 20 26.92 13.34 -1.35
N CYS A 21 27.83 13.42 -2.32
CA CYS A 21 27.99 14.60 -3.17
C CYS A 21 26.76 14.85 -4.04
N VAL A 22 26.20 13.82 -4.66
CA VAL A 22 25.04 13.95 -5.54
C VAL A 22 23.78 14.30 -4.74
N ALA A 23 23.58 13.67 -3.58
CA ALA A 23 22.44 13.97 -2.71
C ALA A 23 22.42 15.46 -2.33
N SER A 24 23.54 15.95 -1.78
CA SER A 24 23.65 17.32 -1.25
C SER A 24 23.52 18.42 -2.30
N THR A 25 23.78 18.12 -3.59
CA THR A 25 23.85 19.15 -4.63
C THR A 25 22.79 19.04 -5.71
N THR A 26 22.16 17.87 -5.87
CA THR A 26 21.33 17.56 -7.05
C THR A 26 19.93 17.12 -6.63
N TRP A 27 19.81 16.01 -5.89
CA TRP A 27 18.53 15.34 -5.67
C TRP A 27 17.48 16.20 -4.97
N TRP A 28 17.80 16.78 -3.82
CA TRP A 28 16.81 17.56 -3.06
C TRP A 28 16.52 18.93 -3.69
N PRO A 29 17.53 19.71 -4.11
CA PRO A 29 17.28 21.01 -4.73
C PRO A 29 16.46 20.96 -6.03
N GLU A 30 16.60 19.88 -6.83
CA GLU A 30 15.89 19.74 -8.11
C GLU A 30 14.46 19.22 -7.94
N ASN A 31 14.12 18.62 -6.79
CA ASN A 31 12.83 17.96 -6.57
C ASN A 31 11.95 18.67 -5.52
N PHE A 32 12.52 19.58 -4.71
CA PHE A 32 11.81 20.30 -3.66
C PHE A 32 12.01 21.81 -3.78
N ALA A 33 10.94 22.58 -3.99
CA ALA A 33 10.99 24.04 -4.14
C ALA A 33 11.54 24.72 -2.88
N LEU A 34 11.13 24.27 -1.70
CA LEU A 34 11.68 24.71 -0.41
C LEU A 34 13.06 24.13 -0.11
N GLY A 35 13.49 23.11 -0.87
CA GLY A 35 14.80 22.48 -0.78
C GLY A 35 15.84 23.05 -1.75
N ALA A 36 15.51 24.06 -2.57
CA ALA A 36 16.42 24.62 -3.58
C ALA A 36 17.76 25.12 -3.01
N GLY A 37 17.76 25.60 -1.77
CA GLY A 37 18.97 26.03 -1.04
C GLY A 37 19.57 24.97 -0.11
N PHE A 38 18.97 23.78 -0.04
CA PHE A 38 19.37 22.75 0.90
C PHE A 38 20.79 22.27 0.65
N ARG A 39 21.59 22.21 1.71
CA ARG A 39 22.90 21.58 1.72
C ARG A 39 23.01 20.69 2.93
N ALA A 40 23.12 19.39 2.72
CA ALA A 40 23.26 18.47 3.83
C ALA A 40 24.56 18.75 4.58
N GLN A 41 24.45 19.15 5.84
CA GLN A 41 25.59 19.28 6.75
C GLN A 41 25.91 17.95 7.43
N SER A 42 24.90 17.08 7.55
CA SER A 42 25.03 15.72 8.06
C SER A 42 24.30 14.73 7.16
N LEU A 43 24.88 13.55 7.00
CA LEU A 43 24.34 12.47 6.20
C LEU A 43 24.45 11.15 6.94
N LEU A 44 23.36 10.39 6.93
CA LEU A 44 23.32 8.99 7.32
C LEU A 44 23.02 8.14 6.09
N ILE A 45 23.89 7.18 5.79
CA ILE A 45 23.72 6.25 4.67
C ILE A 45 23.69 4.84 5.24
N ALA A 46 22.62 4.10 4.95
CA ALA A 46 22.46 2.70 5.31
C ALA A 46 22.17 1.89 4.05
N THR A 47 22.93 0.82 3.83
CA THR A 47 22.75 -0.06 2.66
C THR A 47 22.37 -1.45 3.14
N TRP A 48 21.28 -1.97 2.57
CA TRP A 48 20.93 -3.38 2.62
C TRP A 48 21.43 -3.98 1.32
N ASP A 49 22.36 -4.92 1.40
CA ASP A 49 22.99 -5.54 0.25
C ASP A 49 22.75 -7.05 0.27
N GLY A 50 22.02 -7.55 -0.72
CA GLY A 50 21.79 -8.99 -0.90
C GLY A 50 21.02 -9.63 0.25
N VAL A 51 20.03 -8.94 0.83
CA VAL A 51 19.29 -9.42 2.00
C VAL A 51 18.28 -10.49 1.60
N GLY A 52 18.55 -11.71 2.03
CA GLY A 52 17.66 -12.86 1.93
C GLY A 52 16.42 -12.79 2.83
N TYR A 53 15.50 -13.74 2.67
CA TYR A 53 14.30 -13.85 3.50
C TYR A 53 14.48 -14.86 4.65
N PHE A 54 13.40 -15.10 5.40
CA PHE A 54 13.38 -15.94 6.60
C PHE A 54 14.16 -17.27 6.41
N GLU A 55 14.82 -17.74 7.48
CA GLU A 55 15.69 -18.93 7.49
C GLU A 55 16.97 -18.83 6.63
N GLN A 56 17.55 -17.64 6.54
CA GLN A 56 18.82 -17.40 5.82
C GLN A 56 18.76 -17.83 4.34
N LYS A 57 17.56 -17.79 3.74
CA LYS A 57 17.36 -18.14 2.34
C LYS A 57 17.85 -17.02 1.44
N ALA A 58 18.65 -17.38 0.44
CA ALA A 58 19.36 -16.43 -0.42
C ALA A 58 19.14 -16.66 -1.92
N ASP A 59 18.17 -17.51 -2.31
CA ASP A 59 17.77 -17.72 -3.71
C ASP A 59 17.07 -16.49 -4.31
N LYS A 60 16.52 -15.63 -3.44
CA LYS A 60 16.01 -14.29 -3.77
C LYS A 60 16.53 -13.33 -2.73
N VAL A 61 16.98 -12.16 -3.18
CA VAL A 61 17.56 -11.15 -2.30
C VAL A 61 17.02 -9.76 -2.59
N ASN A 62 16.99 -8.91 -1.57
CA ASN A 62 16.65 -7.51 -1.70
C ASN A 62 17.88 -6.64 -1.41
N THR A 63 18.15 -5.67 -2.28
CA THR A 63 19.19 -4.65 -2.14
C THR A 63 18.53 -3.27 -2.25
N PHE A 64 18.81 -2.39 -1.31
CA PHE A 64 18.40 -0.98 -1.37
C PHE A 64 19.26 -0.11 -0.45
N GLN A 65 19.30 1.19 -0.72
CA GLN A 65 20.04 2.16 0.08
C GLN A 65 19.11 3.26 0.59
N VAL A 66 19.28 3.64 1.85
CA VAL A 66 18.60 4.80 2.45
C VAL A 66 19.65 5.87 2.75
N VAL A 67 19.35 7.09 2.35
CA VAL A 67 20.17 8.29 2.57
C VAL A 67 19.30 9.32 3.30
N ILE A 68 19.71 9.71 4.51
CA ILE A 68 19.06 10.78 5.27
C ILE A 68 20.02 11.96 5.30
N GLY A 69 19.59 13.10 4.77
CA GLY A 69 20.32 14.36 4.82
C GLY A 69 19.62 15.35 5.74
N SER A 70 20.39 15.97 6.62
CA SER A 70 19.90 17.06 7.48
C SER A 70 20.83 18.25 7.38
N ASP A 71 20.23 19.43 7.25
CA ASP A 71 20.90 20.72 7.36
C ASP A 71 20.76 21.23 8.80
N VAL A 72 21.80 21.88 9.33
CA VAL A 72 21.77 22.40 10.71
C VAL A 72 20.97 23.70 10.72
N GLY A 73 19.87 23.73 11.48
CA GLY A 73 18.96 24.88 11.59
C GLY A 73 17.57 24.56 11.01
N ASP A 74 16.97 25.51 10.30
CA ASP A 74 15.61 25.40 9.73
C ASP A 74 15.58 24.77 8.33
N GLY A 75 16.74 24.39 7.76
CA GLY A 75 16.88 23.87 6.39
C GLY A 75 16.24 22.49 6.15
N GLY A 76 15.90 21.80 7.23
CA GLY A 76 15.09 20.58 7.21
C GLY A 76 15.86 19.28 7.06
N SER A 77 15.10 18.19 7.04
CA SER A 77 15.58 16.82 6.87
C SER A 77 14.88 16.18 5.67
N TYR A 78 15.65 15.49 4.85
CA TYR A 78 15.19 14.81 3.65
C TYR A 78 15.70 13.37 3.64
N VAL A 79 14.92 12.48 3.03
CA VAL A 79 15.24 11.07 2.88
C VAL A 79 15.16 10.68 1.41
N GLY A 80 16.21 10.02 0.92
CA GLY A 80 16.21 9.29 -0.34
C GLY A 80 16.26 7.79 -0.08
N ILE A 81 15.44 7.03 -0.79
CA ILE A 81 15.47 5.56 -0.79
C ILE A 81 15.72 5.13 -2.24
N PHE A 82 16.74 4.30 -2.43
CA PHE A 82 17.25 3.90 -3.72
C PHE A 82 17.18 2.38 -3.87
N TYR A 83 16.39 1.95 -4.85
CA TYR A 83 16.29 0.55 -5.26
C TYR A 83 17.05 0.39 -6.58
N PRO A 84 18.21 -0.28 -6.62
CA PRO A 84 18.89 -0.56 -7.88
C PRO A 84 18.03 -1.49 -8.75
N GLU A 85 18.32 -1.53 -10.05
CA GLU A 85 17.66 -2.42 -11.00
C GLU A 85 17.69 -3.88 -10.50
N ASN A 86 16.53 -4.55 -10.49
CA ASN A 86 16.35 -5.90 -9.94
C ASN A 86 16.70 -6.03 -8.44
N GLY A 87 16.71 -4.92 -7.71
CA GLY A 87 17.03 -4.85 -6.28
C GLY A 87 15.91 -5.36 -5.37
N VAL A 88 14.70 -5.60 -5.87
CA VAL A 88 13.59 -6.19 -5.09
C VAL A 88 13.15 -7.49 -5.73
N GLN A 89 13.54 -8.62 -5.14
CA GLN A 89 13.26 -9.96 -5.67
C GLN A 89 12.24 -10.74 -4.85
N TRP A 90 12.00 -10.32 -3.60
CA TRP A 90 11.00 -10.95 -2.74
C TRP A 90 10.25 -9.90 -1.92
N ILE A 91 8.96 -10.11 -1.75
CA ILE A 91 8.07 -9.23 -0.97
C ILE A 91 7.21 -10.02 0.01
N GLN A 92 7.45 -11.31 0.14
CA GLN A 92 6.68 -12.19 0.99
C GLN A 92 7.60 -13.33 1.42
N ALA A 93 7.62 -13.63 2.72
CA ALA A 93 8.33 -14.79 3.23
C ALA A 93 7.54 -16.07 2.90
N GLU A 94 8.20 -17.21 2.95
CA GLU A 94 7.48 -18.49 2.93
C GLU A 94 6.60 -18.60 4.18
N ALA A 95 5.32 -18.89 3.94
CA ALA A 95 4.34 -18.96 5.01
C ALA A 95 4.72 -20.05 6.02
N LYS A 96 4.77 -19.67 7.30
CA LYS A 96 4.90 -20.65 8.40
C LYS A 96 3.71 -21.61 8.49
N ASN A 97 2.61 -21.30 7.82
CA ASN A 97 1.43 -22.15 7.70
C ASN A 97 1.10 -22.38 6.22
N PRO A 98 1.16 -23.63 5.71
CA PRO A 98 0.87 -23.95 4.30
C PRO A 98 -0.51 -23.51 3.83
N SER A 99 -1.46 -23.38 4.75
CA SER A 99 -2.85 -23.04 4.45
C SER A 99 -3.08 -21.55 4.20
N LEU A 100 -2.12 -20.67 4.52
CA LEU A 100 -2.32 -19.22 4.45
C LEU A 100 -1.04 -18.47 4.02
N PRO A 101 -1.09 -17.61 2.98
CA PRO A 101 0.03 -16.77 2.60
C PRO A 101 0.42 -15.74 3.69
N ASP A 102 1.71 -15.53 3.92
CA ASP A 102 2.22 -14.49 4.84
C ASP A 102 1.92 -13.06 4.33
N PRO A 103 1.88 -12.03 5.19
CA PRO A 103 1.71 -10.65 4.73
C PRO A 103 2.82 -10.23 3.78
N LYS A 104 2.45 -9.43 2.77
CA LYS A 104 3.42 -8.79 1.88
C LYS A 104 4.20 -7.71 2.63
N ALA A 105 5.44 -7.50 2.20
CA ALA A 105 6.34 -6.49 2.73
C ALA A 105 5.73 -5.10 2.57
N GLN A 106 6.13 -4.20 3.46
CA GLN A 106 5.71 -2.81 3.44
C GLN A 106 6.95 -1.93 3.44
N ALA A 107 6.94 -0.92 2.57
CA ALA A 107 7.94 0.15 2.56
C ALA A 107 7.26 1.46 2.95
N GLY A 108 7.94 2.25 3.78
CA GLY A 108 7.38 3.48 4.32
C GLY A 108 8.15 4.03 5.52
N PHE A 109 7.59 5.09 6.08
CA PHE A 109 8.07 5.78 7.26
C PHE A 109 7.17 5.45 8.44
N MET A 110 7.76 5.29 9.60
CA MET A 110 7.04 5.08 10.86
C MET A 110 7.64 5.96 11.93
N ALA A 111 6.82 6.82 12.53
CA ALA A 111 7.18 7.51 13.74
C ALA A 111 6.80 6.62 14.93
N GLY A 112 7.79 6.06 15.63
CA GLY A 112 7.63 5.12 16.75
C GLY A 112 7.00 5.69 18.03
N GLY A 113 6.07 6.64 17.92
CA GLY A 113 5.36 7.30 19.03
C GLY A 113 3.85 7.01 19.07
N GLU A 114 3.17 7.54 20.10
CA GLU A 114 1.78 7.23 20.45
C GLU A 114 0.73 7.50 19.36
N ARG A 115 1.06 8.32 18.36
CA ARG A 115 0.13 8.68 17.27
C ARG A 115 0.10 7.70 16.11
N GLY A 116 0.99 6.70 16.09
CA GLY A 116 1.01 5.68 15.03
C GLY A 116 1.14 6.27 13.61
N LEU A 117 1.77 7.44 13.50
CA LEU A 117 1.94 8.10 12.22
C LEU A 117 2.85 7.23 11.34
N HIS A 118 2.27 6.78 10.23
CA HIS A 118 2.97 6.02 9.22
C HIS A 118 2.66 6.62 7.85
N THR A 119 3.65 6.63 6.97
CA THR A 119 3.48 7.01 5.56
C THR A 119 4.00 5.86 4.73
N LEU A 120 3.11 5.24 3.95
CA LEU A 120 3.50 4.14 3.07
C LEU A 120 3.94 4.68 1.72
N ILE A 121 4.99 4.08 1.17
CA ILE A 121 5.35 4.30 -0.23
C ILE A 121 4.23 3.76 -1.12
N ARG A 122 4.02 4.37 -2.30
CA ARG A 122 3.05 3.88 -3.28
C ARG A 122 3.31 2.39 -3.56
N GLY A 123 2.25 1.57 -3.51
CA GLY A 123 2.36 0.13 -3.75
C GLY A 123 2.77 -0.73 -2.53
N SER A 124 3.06 -0.11 -1.38
CA SER A 124 3.34 -0.80 -0.11
C SER A 124 2.26 -1.82 0.27
N GLY A 125 2.67 -3.03 0.68
CA GLY A 125 1.76 -4.11 1.03
C GLY A 125 1.06 -4.78 -0.16
N THR A 126 1.48 -4.50 -1.40
CA THR A 126 0.88 -5.05 -2.62
C THR A 126 1.95 -5.66 -3.54
N ASP A 127 1.54 -6.31 -4.64
CA ASP A 127 2.49 -6.79 -5.65
C ASP A 127 3.26 -5.68 -6.37
N GLN A 128 2.78 -4.43 -6.30
CA GLN A 128 3.48 -3.27 -6.85
C GLN A 128 4.81 -3.01 -6.16
N LEU A 129 5.04 -3.57 -4.98
CA LEU A 129 6.31 -3.40 -4.28
C LEU A 129 7.48 -4.03 -5.04
N LEU A 130 7.23 -5.01 -5.91
CA LEU A 130 8.23 -5.59 -6.82
C LEU A 130 8.67 -4.62 -7.93
N ASN A 131 7.99 -3.49 -8.08
CA ASN A 131 8.30 -2.47 -9.08
C ASN A 131 8.99 -1.24 -8.44
N LEU A 132 9.45 -1.30 -7.19
CA LEU A 132 10.11 -0.16 -6.53
C LEU A 132 11.41 0.28 -7.22
N ASP A 133 12.08 -0.63 -7.93
CA ASP A 133 13.26 -0.41 -8.76
C ASP A 133 12.93 0.19 -10.14
N LYS A 134 11.68 0.04 -10.59
CA LYS A 134 11.18 0.49 -11.90
C LYS A 134 10.34 1.76 -11.83
N THR A 135 9.83 2.07 -10.64
CA THR A 135 8.96 3.21 -10.38
C THR A 135 9.62 4.19 -9.44
N SER A 136 9.00 5.35 -9.29
CA SER A 136 9.61 6.52 -8.67
C SER A 136 8.56 7.54 -8.29
N ASN A 137 8.93 8.47 -7.40
CA ASN A 137 8.20 9.73 -7.22
C ASN A 137 8.93 10.93 -7.83
N THR A 138 10.08 10.74 -8.45
CA THR A 138 10.92 11.79 -9.08
C THR A 138 11.05 11.64 -10.59
N GLY A 139 10.51 10.56 -11.18
CA GLY A 139 10.69 10.20 -12.59
C GLY A 139 11.85 9.25 -12.82
N VAL A 140 12.91 9.33 -12.01
CA VAL A 140 14.07 8.45 -12.09
C VAL A 140 13.76 7.08 -11.47
N PRO A 141 13.78 5.96 -12.23
CA PRO A 141 13.47 4.63 -11.71
C PRO A 141 14.31 4.26 -10.48
N GLY A 142 13.66 3.71 -9.45
CA GLY A 142 14.34 3.30 -8.23
C GLY A 142 14.59 4.43 -7.22
N GLN A 143 14.41 5.70 -7.59
CA GLN A 143 14.65 6.85 -6.72
C GLN A 143 13.36 7.34 -6.05
N TRP A 144 13.35 7.30 -4.72
CA TRP A 144 12.23 7.75 -3.91
C TRP A 144 12.67 8.82 -2.93
N LEU A 145 12.26 10.07 -3.14
CA LEU A 145 12.66 11.21 -2.32
C LEU A 145 11.53 11.76 -1.47
N TYR A 146 11.82 12.14 -0.24
CA TYR A 146 10.84 12.67 0.71
C TYR A 146 11.43 13.75 1.60
N GLN A 147 10.63 14.75 1.96
CA GLN A 147 10.91 15.68 3.05
C GLN A 147 10.29 15.15 4.34
N VAL A 148 11.07 15.12 5.43
CA VAL A 148 10.69 14.57 6.75
C VAL A 148 10.89 15.58 7.89
N THR A 149 10.96 16.87 7.57
CA THR A 149 11.23 17.95 8.54
C THR A 149 10.06 18.16 9.50
N GLY A 150 8.83 18.07 8.98
CA GLY A 150 7.61 18.40 9.69
C GLY A 150 6.86 17.18 10.23
N PRO A 151 5.62 17.38 10.71
CA PRO A 151 4.77 16.29 11.19
C PRO A 151 4.27 15.36 10.07
N HIS A 152 4.54 15.69 8.80
CA HIS A 152 4.13 14.91 7.64
C HIS A 152 5.34 14.61 6.77
N VAL A 153 5.32 13.41 6.17
CA VAL A 153 6.26 13.03 5.12
C VAL A 153 5.71 13.54 3.79
N LEU A 154 6.45 14.39 3.11
CA LEU A 154 6.03 15.00 1.85
C LEU A 154 6.87 14.45 0.69
N GLY A 155 6.22 14.14 -0.43
CA GLY A 155 6.91 13.84 -1.69
C GLY A 155 7.40 15.12 -2.38
N PRO A 156 8.09 14.99 -3.53
CA PRO A 156 8.56 16.13 -4.30
C PRO A 156 7.40 17.01 -4.77
N ASP A 157 7.62 18.33 -4.77
CA ASP A 157 6.66 19.35 -5.19
C ASP A 157 7.04 20.02 -6.53
N ILE A 158 8.24 19.74 -7.04
CA ILE A 158 8.66 20.12 -8.39
C ILE A 158 8.20 19.03 -9.37
N PRO A 159 7.43 19.38 -10.42
CA PRO A 159 6.94 18.39 -11.38
C PRO A 159 8.08 17.78 -12.20
N SER A 160 8.21 16.46 -12.17
CA SER A 160 9.14 15.74 -13.06
C SER A 160 8.51 15.52 -14.45
N GLN A 161 9.13 16.02 -15.51
CA GLN A 161 8.59 15.88 -16.88
C GLN A 161 8.39 14.42 -17.31
N GLU A 162 9.27 13.50 -16.92
CA GLU A 162 9.11 12.07 -17.22
C GLU A 162 7.81 11.47 -16.67
N LEU A 163 7.38 11.85 -15.47
CA LEU A 163 6.09 11.40 -14.91
C LEU A 163 4.86 12.01 -15.61
N LEU A 164 5.05 13.13 -16.33
CA LEU A 164 4.00 13.80 -17.12
C LEU A 164 3.94 13.28 -18.56
N GLU A 165 5.07 12.96 -19.16
CA GLU A 165 5.18 12.58 -20.58
C GLU A 165 4.82 11.11 -20.83
N THR A 166 4.97 10.26 -19.82
CA THR A 166 4.69 8.84 -20.00
C THR A 166 3.18 8.57 -19.98
N ALA A 167 2.64 8.05 -21.09
CA ALA A 167 1.22 7.73 -21.25
C ALA A 167 0.99 6.22 -21.35
N GLY A 168 -0.28 5.82 -21.14
CA GLY A 168 -0.68 4.43 -21.28
C GLY A 168 0.11 3.47 -20.39
N CYS A 169 0.42 2.30 -20.93
CA CYS A 169 1.15 1.25 -20.22
C CYS A 169 2.60 1.58 -19.85
N GLY A 170 3.15 2.70 -20.31
CA GLY A 170 4.47 3.17 -19.89
C GLY A 170 4.48 3.86 -18.53
N ARG A 171 3.35 4.46 -18.09
CA ARG A 171 3.34 5.42 -16.98
C ARG A 171 3.46 4.78 -15.60
N GLU A 172 2.70 3.71 -15.37
CA GLU A 172 2.66 3.05 -14.07
C GLU A 172 2.57 1.54 -14.28
N PRO A 173 3.71 0.83 -14.15
CA PRO A 173 3.79 -0.59 -14.48
C PRO A 173 2.79 -1.38 -13.65
N CYS A 174 2.14 -2.34 -14.31
CA CYS A 174 1.25 -3.26 -13.64
C CYS A 174 2.04 -4.19 -12.70
N PRO A 175 1.41 -4.71 -11.63
CA PRO A 175 2.11 -5.67 -10.79
C PRO A 175 2.44 -6.92 -11.62
N PRO A 176 3.52 -7.67 -11.29
CA PRO A 176 3.93 -8.85 -12.06
C PRO A 176 2.84 -9.92 -12.24
N SER A 177 1.84 -9.93 -11.35
CA SER A 177 0.66 -10.79 -11.40
C SER A 177 -0.40 -10.37 -12.45
N SER A 178 -0.08 -9.40 -13.31
CA SER A 178 -0.99 -8.86 -14.32
C SER A 178 -0.26 -8.30 -15.53
N SER A 179 -1.01 -8.08 -16.60
CA SER A 179 -0.54 -7.48 -17.83
C SER A 179 -1.21 -6.13 -18.05
N CYS A 180 -0.46 -5.15 -18.55
CA CYS A 180 -1.03 -3.86 -18.91
C CYS A 180 -1.74 -3.91 -20.27
N VAL A 181 -2.86 -3.20 -20.39
CA VAL A 181 -3.64 -3.06 -21.63
C VAL A 181 -4.00 -1.59 -21.83
N ASP A 182 -3.67 -1.05 -23.00
CA ASP A 182 -4.07 0.31 -23.40
C ASP A 182 -5.52 0.34 -23.90
N TYR A 183 -6.23 1.41 -23.54
CA TYR A 183 -7.57 1.75 -23.99
C TYR A 183 -7.58 3.21 -24.47
N GLU A 184 -8.61 3.58 -25.24
CA GLU A 184 -8.79 4.94 -25.79
C GLU A 184 -8.85 6.04 -24.70
N GLY A 185 -9.21 5.66 -23.47
CA GLY A 185 -9.25 6.57 -22.30
C GLY A 185 -8.11 6.41 -21.29
N GLY A 186 -7.07 5.63 -21.61
CA GLY A 186 -5.93 5.36 -20.71
C GLY A 186 -5.59 3.87 -20.61
N ALA A 187 -4.64 3.50 -19.74
CA ALA A 187 -4.24 2.10 -19.55
C ALA A 187 -4.85 1.49 -18.27
N CYS A 188 -5.15 0.19 -18.33
CA CYS A 188 -5.57 -0.60 -17.18
C CYS A 188 -4.75 -1.88 -17.07
N CYS A 189 -4.55 -2.35 -15.84
CA CYS A 189 -3.99 -3.67 -15.58
C CYS A 189 -5.08 -4.74 -15.67
N ARG A 190 -4.73 -5.91 -16.20
CA ARG A 190 -5.59 -7.10 -16.26
C ARG A 190 -4.83 -8.28 -15.65
N CYS A 191 -5.42 -8.92 -14.64
CA CYS A 191 -4.81 -10.08 -13.99
C CYS A 191 -4.48 -11.17 -15.01
N ASN A 192 -3.34 -11.84 -14.81
CA ASN A 192 -2.92 -12.95 -15.66
C ASN A 192 -3.86 -14.15 -15.49
N GLU A 193 -3.77 -15.11 -16.41
CA GLU A 193 -4.62 -16.29 -16.41
C GLU A 193 -4.52 -17.09 -15.09
N GLY A 194 -5.64 -17.61 -14.60
CA GLY A 194 -5.72 -18.29 -13.29
C GLY A 194 -5.79 -17.36 -12.07
N LEU A 195 -5.66 -16.04 -12.26
CA LEU A 195 -5.78 -15.03 -11.22
C LEU A 195 -7.06 -14.20 -11.38
N PHE A 196 -7.52 -13.62 -10.29
CA PHE A 196 -8.72 -12.82 -10.21
C PHE A 196 -8.47 -11.52 -9.45
N GLY A 197 -9.09 -10.41 -9.88
CA GLY A 197 -8.94 -9.12 -9.22
C GLY A 197 -9.19 -7.92 -10.13
N ASN A 198 -8.67 -6.76 -9.73
CA ASN A 198 -8.80 -5.50 -10.49
C ASN A 198 -7.57 -5.18 -11.36
N GLY A 199 -6.66 -6.13 -11.54
CA GLY A 199 -5.41 -5.95 -12.25
C GLY A 199 -4.29 -5.30 -11.45
N ARG A 200 -4.59 -4.45 -10.45
CA ARG A 200 -3.58 -3.91 -9.51
C ARG A 200 -3.39 -4.82 -8.29
N HIS A 201 -4.41 -5.60 -7.96
CA HIS A 201 -4.39 -6.64 -6.94
C HIS A 201 -4.97 -7.90 -7.55
N CYS A 202 -4.13 -8.92 -7.73
CA CYS A 202 -4.50 -10.19 -8.34
C CYS A 202 -4.25 -11.32 -7.36
N VAL A 203 -5.25 -12.17 -7.15
CA VAL A 203 -5.21 -13.31 -6.23
C VAL A 203 -5.51 -14.59 -6.98
N SER A 204 -4.90 -15.70 -6.57
CA SER A 204 -5.13 -17.00 -7.19
C SER A 204 -6.57 -17.48 -7.03
N ASN A 205 -7.12 -18.06 -8.10
CA ASN A 205 -8.44 -18.65 -8.06
C ASN A 205 -8.44 -19.84 -7.07
N GLY A 206 -9.19 -19.72 -5.98
CA GLY A 206 -9.36 -20.77 -4.97
C GLY A 206 -8.45 -20.73 -3.75
N THR A 207 -7.51 -19.79 -3.64
CA THR A 207 -6.74 -19.61 -2.40
C THR A 207 -7.46 -18.69 -1.43
N ALA A 208 -7.61 -19.12 -0.18
CA ALA A 208 -8.20 -18.30 0.87
C ALA A 208 -7.38 -17.02 1.09
N GLN A 209 -8.06 -15.87 1.16
CA GLN A 209 -7.47 -14.55 1.39
C GLN A 209 -7.78 -14.08 2.80
N ARG A 210 -6.78 -13.52 3.49
CA ARG A 210 -6.95 -12.91 4.81
C ARG A 210 -6.99 -11.39 4.68
N ILE A 211 -8.01 -10.78 5.26
CA ILE A 211 -8.14 -9.35 5.42
C ILE A 211 -8.04 -9.05 6.91
N THR A 212 -7.24 -8.06 7.30
CA THR A 212 -7.11 -7.66 8.70
C THR A 212 -7.08 -6.14 8.76
N GLY A 213 -7.75 -5.57 9.75
CA GLY A 213 -7.84 -4.13 9.89
C GLY A 213 -8.35 -3.69 11.25
N LYS A 214 -8.52 -2.38 11.38
CA LYS A 214 -9.10 -1.71 12.54
C LYS A 214 -10.45 -1.13 12.16
N LEU A 215 -11.45 -1.31 13.02
CA LEU A 215 -12.77 -0.70 12.87
C LEU A 215 -12.96 0.40 13.91
N ARG A 216 -13.41 1.57 13.47
CA ARG A 216 -13.83 2.70 14.30
C ARG A 216 -15.23 3.13 13.88
N GLY A 217 -16.07 3.55 14.82
CA GLY A 217 -17.43 3.99 14.51
C GLY A 217 -18.26 4.36 15.73
N VAL A 218 -19.47 4.85 15.47
CA VAL A 218 -20.48 5.16 16.48
C VAL A 218 -21.72 4.33 16.13
N LEU A 219 -22.23 3.57 17.10
CA LEU A 219 -23.45 2.77 16.96
C LEU A 219 -24.44 3.19 18.04
N ASN A 220 -25.65 3.61 17.65
CA ASN A 220 -26.68 4.08 18.59
C ASN A 220 -26.15 5.12 19.59
N ASP A 221 -25.42 6.13 19.09
CA ASP A 221 -24.75 7.18 19.88
C ASP A 221 -23.66 6.69 20.86
N VAL A 222 -23.34 5.39 20.84
CA VAL A 222 -22.24 4.81 21.61
C VAL A 222 -21.00 4.72 20.72
N THR A 223 -19.94 5.43 21.09
CA THR A 223 -18.65 5.37 20.38
C THR A 223 -17.93 4.05 20.69
N LEU A 224 -17.53 3.35 19.63
CA LEU A 224 -16.65 2.18 19.71
C LEU A 224 -15.24 2.65 20.10
N SER A 225 -14.95 2.64 21.39
CA SER A 225 -13.92 3.49 22.01
C SER A 225 -12.47 2.99 21.85
N LYS A 226 -12.20 1.86 21.20
CA LYS A 226 -10.86 1.23 21.21
C LYS A 226 -10.42 0.48 19.94
N GLU A 227 -10.75 0.95 18.74
CA GLU A 227 -10.31 0.31 17.48
C GLU A 227 -10.47 -1.23 17.48
N LEU A 228 -11.65 -1.72 17.14
CA LEU A 228 -11.85 -3.17 17.13
C LEU A 228 -10.92 -3.83 16.11
N ASP A 229 -10.37 -4.97 16.49
CA ASP A 229 -9.66 -5.79 15.51
C ASP A 229 -10.68 -6.50 14.64
N PHE A 230 -10.56 -6.30 13.33
CA PHE A 230 -11.28 -7.03 12.32
C PHE A 230 -10.33 -8.03 11.67
N HIS A 231 -10.76 -9.29 11.61
CA HIS A 231 -10.12 -10.32 10.81
C HIS A 231 -11.18 -10.99 9.94
N SER A 232 -10.91 -11.10 8.65
CA SER A 232 -11.77 -11.80 7.71
C SER A 232 -10.96 -12.78 6.87
N TYR A 233 -11.59 -13.91 6.55
CA TYR A 233 -11.07 -14.96 5.69
C TYR A 233 -12.06 -15.18 4.56
N VAL A 234 -11.64 -14.97 3.32
CA VAL A 234 -12.46 -15.13 2.12
C VAL A 234 -11.97 -16.35 1.37
N VAL A 235 -12.85 -17.29 1.04
CA VAL A 235 -12.54 -18.47 0.20
C VAL A 235 -13.21 -18.27 -1.16
N PRO A 236 -12.49 -17.76 -2.18
CA PRO A 236 -13.12 -17.36 -3.45
C PRO A 236 -13.79 -18.52 -4.20
N ALA A 237 -13.24 -19.73 -4.11
CA ALA A 237 -13.77 -20.91 -4.81
C ALA A 237 -15.22 -21.26 -4.41
N ASP A 238 -15.53 -21.09 -3.12
CA ASP A 238 -16.82 -21.49 -2.53
C ASP A 238 -17.71 -20.28 -2.20
N GLY A 239 -17.17 -19.07 -2.38
CA GLY A 239 -17.83 -17.81 -2.07
C GLY A 239 -18.17 -17.59 -0.61
N ARG A 240 -17.46 -18.27 0.29
CA ARG A 240 -17.63 -18.15 1.74
C ARG A 240 -16.70 -17.08 2.29
N THR A 241 -17.22 -16.24 3.18
CA THR A 241 -16.37 -15.39 4.02
C THR A 241 -16.63 -15.68 5.50
N TYR A 242 -15.57 -15.58 6.30
CA TYR A 242 -15.60 -15.72 7.73
C TYR A 242 -15.02 -14.46 8.33
N THR A 243 -15.85 -13.69 9.01
CA THR A 243 -15.44 -12.42 9.61
C THR A 243 -15.58 -12.46 11.11
N SER A 244 -14.54 -12.03 11.82
CA SER A 244 -14.52 -11.89 13.27
C SER A 244 -14.19 -10.46 13.67
N LEU A 245 -14.94 -9.93 14.63
CA LEU A 245 -14.68 -8.67 15.31
C LEU A 245 -14.29 -8.99 16.76
N SER A 246 -13.10 -8.57 17.16
CA SER A 246 -12.57 -8.84 18.50
C SER A 246 -12.53 -7.56 19.35
N ARG A 247 -12.71 -7.73 20.65
CA ARG A 247 -12.66 -6.66 21.67
C ARG A 247 -13.73 -5.58 21.48
N VAL A 248 -14.96 -6.00 21.19
CA VAL A 248 -16.12 -5.12 21.15
C VAL A 248 -16.35 -4.53 22.54
N VAL A 249 -16.19 -3.21 22.66
CA VAL A 249 -16.44 -2.45 23.89
C VAL A 249 -17.29 -1.23 23.55
N PRO A 250 -18.40 -1.00 24.28
CA PRO A 250 -18.94 -1.84 25.36
C PRO A 250 -19.55 -3.16 24.85
N THR A 251 -19.51 -4.20 25.70
CA THR A 251 -20.01 -5.56 25.35
C THR A 251 -21.51 -5.59 25.04
N SER A 252 -22.26 -4.59 25.49
CA SER A 252 -23.70 -4.41 25.20
C SER A 252 -23.99 -4.26 23.71
N LEU A 253 -23.03 -3.79 22.89
CA LEU A 253 -23.20 -3.66 21.44
C LEU A 253 -22.94 -4.97 20.69
N GLY A 254 -22.42 -6.00 21.36
CA GLY A 254 -22.08 -7.28 20.71
C GLY A 254 -23.29 -7.98 20.10
N SER A 255 -24.47 -7.91 20.76
CA SER A 255 -25.72 -8.45 20.22
C SER A 255 -26.29 -7.60 19.09
N ASP A 256 -26.15 -6.27 19.17
CA ASP A 256 -26.69 -5.34 18.18
C ASP A 256 -25.98 -5.49 16.83
N LEU A 257 -24.67 -5.75 16.86
CA LEU A 257 -23.85 -5.97 15.67
C LEU A 257 -24.14 -7.31 14.96
N GLN A 258 -24.86 -8.26 15.57
CA GLN A 258 -25.21 -9.53 14.90
C GLN A 258 -26.23 -9.32 13.77
N ALA A 259 -27.02 -8.25 13.83
CA ALA A 259 -28.05 -7.94 12.83
C ALA A 259 -27.51 -7.18 11.61
N ASP A 260 -26.30 -6.62 11.71
CA ASP A 260 -25.65 -5.81 10.67
C ASP A 260 -24.65 -6.62 9.83
N VAL A 261 -24.98 -7.87 9.48
CA VAL A 261 -24.19 -8.65 8.53
C VAL A 261 -24.68 -8.31 7.11
N PRO A 262 -23.99 -7.45 6.34
CA PRO A 262 -24.32 -7.22 4.95
C PRO A 262 -24.21 -8.54 4.16
N PRO A 263 -25.10 -8.83 3.19
CA PRO A 263 -24.94 -10.00 2.33
C PRO A 263 -23.56 -10.00 1.65
N ASP A 264 -22.90 -11.16 1.75
CA ASP A 264 -21.56 -11.40 1.23
C ASP A 264 -21.51 -11.36 -0.30
N ARG A 265 -20.65 -10.48 -0.84
CA ARG A 265 -20.38 -10.39 -2.29
C ARG A 265 -19.30 -11.34 -2.80
N ALA A 266 -18.76 -12.19 -1.92
CA ALA A 266 -17.93 -13.30 -2.37
C ALA A 266 -18.76 -14.45 -2.97
N SER A 267 -20.09 -14.41 -2.89
CA SER A 267 -20.96 -15.47 -3.39
C SER A 267 -20.78 -15.73 -4.89
N ARG A 268 -20.80 -17.02 -5.26
CA ARG A 268 -20.82 -17.53 -6.63
C ARG A 268 -21.94 -16.85 -7.41
N ASP A 269 -21.62 -16.31 -8.58
CA ASP A 269 -22.62 -15.89 -9.55
C ASP A 269 -22.71 -16.90 -10.70
N HIS A 270 -23.93 -17.23 -11.11
CA HIS A 270 -24.23 -18.23 -12.15
C HIS A 270 -24.16 -17.65 -13.57
N GLN A 271 -23.72 -16.40 -13.74
CA GLN A 271 -23.81 -15.69 -15.03
C GLN A 271 -22.63 -14.74 -15.33
N GLY A 272 -21.43 -15.01 -14.80
CA GLY A 272 -20.21 -14.33 -15.26
C GLY A 272 -20.05 -12.85 -14.86
N ALA A 273 -20.81 -12.35 -13.87
CA ALA A 273 -20.59 -11.03 -13.29
C ALA A 273 -19.62 -11.09 -12.10
N VAL A 274 -18.63 -10.20 -12.11
CA VAL A 274 -17.52 -10.15 -11.13
C VAL A 274 -17.61 -8.85 -10.34
N HIS A 275 -17.99 -8.90 -9.06
CA HIS A 275 -18.27 -7.68 -8.27
C HIS A 275 -17.42 -7.46 -7.00
N GLY A 276 -16.43 -8.31 -6.70
CA GLY A 276 -15.73 -8.28 -5.41
C GLY A 276 -14.59 -7.27 -5.27
N HIS A 277 -13.57 -7.31 -6.16
CA HIS A 277 -12.31 -6.58 -5.96
C HIS A 277 -12.18 -5.28 -6.78
N ARG A 278 -13.25 -4.82 -7.44
CA ARG A 278 -13.18 -3.72 -8.41
C ARG A 278 -13.27 -2.32 -7.76
N CYS A 279 -13.72 -2.21 -6.51
CA CYS A 279 -13.86 -0.94 -5.80
C CYS A 279 -12.97 -0.92 -4.54
N LEU A 280 -12.23 0.17 -4.34
CA LEU A 280 -11.33 0.36 -3.19
C LEU A 280 -12.01 1.10 -2.02
N GLN A 281 -13.14 1.75 -2.27
CA GLN A 281 -13.92 2.47 -1.27
C GLN A 281 -15.39 2.06 -1.34
N HIS A 282 -16.01 1.89 -0.18
CA HIS A 282 -17.38 1.47 -0.03
C HIS A 282 -18.12 2.39 0.94
N ASP A 283 -19.14 3.08 0.43
CA ASP A 283 -20.13 3.77 1.24
C ASP A 283 -21.41 2.93 1.24
N ALA A 284 -21.88 2.56 2.42
CA ALA A 284 -23.09 1.77 2.62
C ALA A 284 -24.03 2.49 3.60
N HIS A 285 -25.32 2.51 3.26
CA HIS A 285 -26.37 3.03 4.13
C HIS A 285 -27.40 1.95 4.39
N VAL A 286 -27.57 1.57 5.65
CA VAL A 286 -28.57 0.58 6.08
C VAL A 286 -29.74 1.33 6.73
N ARG A 287 -30.95 1.11 6.23
CA ARG A 287 -32.18 1.63 6.84
C ARG A 287 -32.95 0.49 7.49
N GLY A 288 -33.20 0.60 8.80
CA GLY A 288 -34.09 -0.31 9.50
C GLY A 288 -35.55 -0.03 9.14
N GLY A 289 -36.20 -0.94 8.41
CA GLY A 289 -37.64 -0.91 8.14
C GLY A 289 -38.39 -1.96 8.96
N THR A 290 -39.53 -1.59 9.55
CA THR A 290 -40.47 -2.53 10.16
C THR A 290 -41.54 -2.93 9.13
N ARG A 291 -41.36 -4.07 8.46
CA ARG A 291 -42.47 -4.81 7.84
C ARG A 291 -42.32 -6.29 8.16
N GLY A 292 -43.29 -6.86 8.86
CA GLY A 292 -43.51 -8.30 8.96
C GLY A 292 -42.31 -9.14 9.38
N GLY A 293 -41.80 -8.94 10.60
CA GLY A 293 -41.10 -9.99 11.35
C GLY A 293 -39.68 -10.41 10.91
N THR A 294 -39.08 -9.85 9.86
CA THR A 294 -37.66 -10.07 9.54
C THR A 294 -36.98 -8.79 9.09
N ARG A 295 -35.93 -8.36 9.82
CA ARG A 295 -35.08 -7.23 9.44
C ARG A 295 -34.09 -7.72 8.39
N PHE A 296 -34.18 -7.22 7.16
CA PHE A 296 -33.13 -7.40 6.16
C PHE A 296 -32.49 -6.04 5.85
N PRO A 297 -31.17 -5.88 5.99
CA PRO A 297 -30.49 -4.68 5.53
C PRO A 297 -30.56 -4.60 4.00
N THR A 298 -31.14 -3.52 3.47
CA THR A 298 -31.05 -3.22 2.03
C THR A 298 -29.81 -2.35 1.81
N ILE A 299 -28.81 -2.88 1.13
CA ILE A 299 -27.59 -2.12 0.78
C ILE A 299 -27.83 -1.44 -0.57
N THR A 300 -28.00 -0.13 -0.54
CA THR A 300 -27.99 0.68 -1.76
C THR A 300 -26.54 1.13 -2.00
N CYS A 301 -25.85 0.53 -2.97
CA CYS A 301 -24.61 1.14 -3.47
C CYS A 301 -24.98 2.33 -4.33
N ALA A 302 -24.56 3.53 -3.92
CA ALA A 302 -24.52 4.65 -4.84
C ALA A 302 -23.54 4.28 -5.96
N ARG A 303 -24.03 4.14 -7.20
CA ARG A 303 -23.17 4.36 -8.36
C ARG A 303 -22.62 5.77 -8.17
N TYR A 304 -21.31 5.92 -8.01
CA TYR A 304 -20.66 7.16 -8.40
C TYR A 304 -21.01 7.32 -9.88
N GLN A 305 -22.04 8.11 -10.17
CA GLN A 305 -22.20 8.66 -11.50
C GLN A 305 -20.91 9.45 -11.71
N GLY A 306 -20.15 9.06 -12.72
CA GLY A 306 -19.03 9.88 -13.17
C GLY A 306 -19.52 11.32 -13.28
N LEU A 307 -18.70 12.25 -12.81
CA LEU A 307 -18.81 13.64 -13.22
C LEU A 307 -19.11 13.65 -14.72
N PRO A 308 -20.17 14.35 -15.18
CA PRO A 308 -20.50 14.39 -16.59
C PRO A 308 -19.29 14.95 -17.34
N THR A 309 -18.76 14.14 -18.24
CA THR A 309 -17.89 14.59 -19.31
C THR A 309 -18.68 15.55 -20.20
N GLY A 310 -18.31 16.83 -20.17
CA GLY A 310 -18.47 17.77 -21.27
C GLY A 310 -19.69 18.70 -21.22
N LEU A 311 -19.41 20.00 -21.06
CA LEU A 311 -19.92 21.06 -21.93
C LEU A 311 -19.13 22.37 -21.66
N LEU A 312 -18.31 22.73 -22.66
CA LEU A 312 -17.56 23.99 -22.89
C LEU A 312 -16.40 24.34 -21.95
#